data_AF-A0AAU1Z1P9-F1
#
_entry.id   AF-A0AAU1Z1P9-F1
#
_cell.length_a   1.000
_cell.length_b   1.000
_cell.length_c   1.000
_cell.angle_alpha   90.00
_cell.angle_beta   90.00
_cell.angle_gamma   90.00
#
_symmetry.space_group_name_H-M   'P 1'
#
loop_
_entity.id
_entity.type
_entity.pdbx_description
1 polymer ?
#
loop_
_entity_poly.entity_id
_entity_poly.type
_entity_poly.pdbx_seq_one_letter_code
_entity_poly.pdbx_strand_id
1 'polypeptide(L)'
;MRLFDFVVVPPLWLFVCFKAPGLRSAPRQDRVMWTMWMIWAVAFGIGVPAVRRVIDAAVGLPSFTNLPVHMLSLCAMGALFEFIREATGTRGHRRAALRWILLGLAQAGLVVAFFASPLPDGETDLVTVTRSPTITVYWLIFLGYILYGVTSAIRLCWRYGRHASPGPSRTSMQLLGLACCSGLLYVVHRLVNLVAAFGGRELPGGTGVVASRRPCWPAPCCCSSRASAGRSSPRARSASGCAGRCGPSAPSGSCSRSPRPRSSSRSPGACARTPNWSGTAT
;
A
#
# COMPACT_ATOMS: atom_id res chain seq x y z
N MET A 1 8.49 -10.40 4.48
CA MET A 1 7.29 -9.95 5.22
C MET A 1 7.67 -8.72 6.03
N ARG A 2 6.79 -7.72 6.16
CA ARG A 2 7.09 -6.48 6.89
C ARG A 2 6.78 -6.69 8.37
N LEU A 3 7.51 -6.03 9.28
CA LEU A 3 7.26 -6.10 10.73
C LEU A 3 5.79 -5.76 11.07
N PHE A 4 5.23 -4.78 10.36
CA PHE A 4 3.82 -4.39 10.46
C PHE A 4 2.85 -5.57 10.29
N ASP A 5 3.11 -6.47 9.35
CA ASP A 5 2.22 -7.61 9.05
C ASP A 5 2.10 -8.54 10.27
N PHE A 6 3.21 -8.77 11.00
CA PHE A 6 3.23 -9.61 12.19
C PHE A 6 2.69 -8.93 13.45
N VAL A 7 2.84 -7.61 13.54
CA VAL A 7 2.43 -6.85 14.73
C VAL A 7 0.94 -6.51 14.69
N VAL A 8 0.37 -6.30 13.51
CA VAL A 8 -1.02 -5.80 13.39
C VAL A 8 -2.01 -6.91 13.06
N VAL A 9 -1.69 -7.80 12.12
CA VAL A 9 -2.66 -8.77 11.59
C VAL A 9 -3.05 -9.83 12.63
N PRO A 10 -2.11 -10.52 13.32
CA PRO A 10 -2.47 -11.55 14.29
C PRO A 10 -3.28 -11.05 15.48
N PRO A 11 -2.92 -9.93 16.16
CA PRO A 11 -3.74 -9.42 17.28
C PRO A 11 -5.14 -9.01 16.84
N LEU A 12 -5.27 -8.48 15.62
CA LEU A 12 -6.56 -8.08 15.08
C LEU A 12 -7.46 -9.30 14.84
N TRP A 13 -6.93 -10.37 14.26
CA TRP A 13 -7.66 -11.64 14.12
C TRP A 13 -7.98 -12.29 15.47
N LEU A 14 -7.05 -12.25 16.43
CA LEU A 14 -7.27 -12.74 17.78
C LEU A 14 -8.46 -12.01 18.42
N PHE A 15 -8.50 -10.68 18.33
CA PHE A 15 -9.60 -9.86 18.83
C PHE A 15 -10.95 -10.24 18.20
N VAL A 16 -10.99 -10.39 16.87
CA VAL A 16 -12.22 -10.76 16.13
C VAL A 16 -12.71 -12.15 16.55
N CYS A 17 -11.82 -13.14 16.63
CA CYS A 17 -12.15 -14.50 17.02
C CYS A 17 -12.59 -14.59 18.48
N PHE A 18 -11.89 -13.90 19.38
CA PHE A 18 -12.21 -13.87 20.81
C PHE A 18 -13.59 -13.27 21.09
N LYS A 19 -13.99 -12.24 20.34
CA LYS A 19 -15.31 -11.59 20.51
C LYS A 19 -16.45 -12.31 19.80
N ALA A 20 -16.18 -13.20 18.85
CA ALA A 20 -17.21 -13.84 18.02
C ALA A 20 -18.27 -14.65 18.81
N PRO A 21 -17.93 -15.44 19.85
CA PRO A 21 -18.93 -16.25 20.57
C PRO A 21 -19.99 -15.41 21.29
N GLY A 22 -19.62 -14.24 21.81
CA GLY A 22 -20.53 -13.33 22.53
C GLY A 22 -21.45 -12.51 21.63
N LEU A 23 -21.31 -12.60 20.30
CA LEU A 23 -21.98 -11.71 19.36
C LEU A 23 -23.51 -11.90 19.30
N ARG A 24 -23.99 -13.11 19.63
CA ARG A 24 -25.42 -13.45 19.56
C ARG A 24 -26.26 -12.71 20.59
N SER A 25 -25.74 -12.52 21.81
CA SER A 25 -26.41 -11.80 22.89
C SER A 25 -26.00 -10.33 22.98
N ALA A 26 -25.01 -9.89 22.20
CA ALA A 26 -24.46 -8.55 22.31
C ALA A 26 -25.43 -7.46 21.78
N PRO A 27 -25.42 -6.26 22.39
CA PRO A 27 -26.11 -5.09 21.87
C PRO A 27 -25.75 -4.82 20.40
N ARG A 28 -26.65 -4.12 19.67
CA ARG A 28 -26.42 -3.78 18.26
C ARG A 28 -25.09 -3.01 18.04
N GLN A 29 -24.75 -2.11 18.96
CA GLN A 29 -23.51 -1.33 18.91
C GLN A 29 -22.26 -2.22 18.87
N ASP A 30 -22.19 -3.23 19.74
CA ASP A 30 -21.07 -4.18 19.81
C ASP A 30 -20.98 -5.02 18.54
N ARG A 31 -22.13 -5.40 17.97
CA ARG A 31 -22.19 -6.15 16.70
C ARG A 31 -21.64 -5.34 15.52
N VAL A 32 -22.00 -4.07 15.44
CA VAL A 32 -21.50 -3.18 14.38
C VAL A 32 -20.01 -2.91 14.57
N MET A 33 -19.55 -2.69 15.81
CA MET A 33 -18.13 -2.54 16.12
C MET A 33 -17.33 -3.78 15.74
N TRP A 34 -17.81 -4.98 16.10
CA TRP A 34 -17.17 -6.24 15.71
C TRP A 34 -17.12 -6.40 14.20
N THR A 35 -18.21 -6.08 13.48
CA THR A 35 -18.26 -6.15 12.02
C THR A 35 -17.23 -5.23 11.38
N MET A 36 -17.08 -3.99 11.90
CA MET A 36 -16.05 -3.06 11.45
C MET A 36 -14.64 -3.66 11.60
N TRP A 37 -14.31 -4.21 12.77
CA TRP A 37 -13.00 -4.82 13.02
C TRP A 37 -12.76 -6.09 12.19
N MET A 38 -13.80 -6.88 11.95
CA MET A 38 -13.75 -8.05 11.08
C MET A 38 -13.42 -7.65 9.64
N ILE A 39 -14.08 -6.61 9.10
CA ILE A 39 -13.80 -6.11 7.75
C ILE A 39 -12.35 -5.60 7.66
N TRP A 40 -11.86 -4.87 8.67
CA TRP A 40 -10.45 -4.45 8.74
C TRP A 40 -9.48 -5.63 8.81
N ALA A 41 -9.81 -6.67 9.59
CA ALA A 41 -8.97 -7.87 9.70
C ALA A 41 -8.81 -8.57 8.35
N VAL A 42 -9.91 -8.71 7.60
CA VAL A 42 -9.92 -9.26 6.26
C VAL A 42 -9.13 -8.37 5.30
N ALA A 43 -9.36 -7.05 5.32
CA ALA A 43 -8.64 -6.10 4.46
C ALA A 43 -7.12 -6.14 4.69
N PHE A 44 -6.67 -6.12 5.96
CA PHE A 44 -5.25 -6.22 6.28
C PHE A 44 -4.67 -7.59 5.97
N GLY A 45 -5.45 -8.67 6.17
CA GLY A 45 -5.05 -10.02 5.80
C GLY A 45 -4.80 -10.17 4.30
N ILE A 46 -5.70 -9.65 3.46
CA ILE A 46 -5.52 -9.60 2.00
C ILE A 46 -4.33 -8.72 1.63
N GLY A 47 -4.09 -7.63 2.37
CA GLY A 47 -2.97 -6.70 2.14
C GLY A 47 -1.58 -7.28 2.41
N VAL A 48 -1.46 -8.43 3.08
CA VAL A 48 -0.16 -9.09 3.33
C VAL A 48 0.47 -9.48 1.98
N PRO A 49 1.72 -9.09 1.68
CA PRO A 49 2.33 -9.33 0.36
C PRO A 49 2.33 -10.80 -0.09
N ALA A 50 2.44 -11.74 0.85
CA ALA A 50 2.36 -13.17 0.55
C ALA A 50 0.95 -13.57 0.06
N VAL A 51 -0.09 -13.10 0.74
CA VAL A 51 -1.49 -13.37 0.39
C VAL A 51 -1.86 -12.69 -0.92
N ARG A 52 -1.45 -11.43 -1.12
CA ARG A 52 -1.65 -10.70 -2.38
C ARG A 52 -1.13 -11.47 -3.57
N ARG A 53 0.13 -11.94 -3.51
CA ARG A 53 0.76 -12.69 -4.62
C ARG A 53 0.00 -13.96 -4.96
N VAL A 54 -0.51 -14.68 -3.96
CA VAL A 54 -1.30 -15.89 -4.20
C VAL A 54 -2.63 -15.56 -4.88
N ILE A 55 -3.34 -14.54 -4.41
CA ILE A 55 -4.63 -14.14 -4.99
C ILE A 55 -4.45 -13.57 -6.41
N ASP A 56 -3.49 -12.66 -6.59
CA ASP A 56 -3.22 -12.05 -7.90
C ASP A 56 -2.78 -13.12 -8.92
N ALA A 57 -1.97 -14.10 -8.50
CA ALA A 57 -1.59 -15.24 -9.35
C ALA A 57 -2.78 -16.16 -9.69
N ALA A 58 -3.68 -16.40 -8.73
CA ALA A 58 -4.86 -17.23 -8.96
C ALA A 58 -5.88 -16.58 -9.91
N VAL A 59 -6.04 -15.25 -9.82
CA VAL A 59 -6.95 -14.49 -10.70
C VAL A 59 -6.32 -14.21 -12.07
N GLY A 60 -4.98 -14.18 -12.15
CA GLY A 60 -4.26 -13.84 -13.38
C GLY A 60 -4.27 -12.35 -13.72
N LEU A 61 -4.68 -11.50 -12.76
CA LEU A 61 -4.72 -10.04 -12.92
C LEU A 61 -3.72 -9.40 -11.94
N PRO A 62 -2.72 -8.63 -12.45
CA PRO A 62 -1.75 -7.98 -11.57
C PRO A 62 -2.43 -6.94 -10.69
N SER A 63 -2.06 -6.89 -9.41
CA SER A 63 -2.60 -5.93 -8.44
C SER A 63 -4.13 -5.98 -8.24
N PHE A 64 -4.79 -7.09 -8.60
CA PHE A 64 -6.22 -7.29 -8.39
C PHE A 64 -6.61 -7.09 -6.93
N THR A 65 -5.79 -7.58 -6.00
CA THR A 65 -5.99 -7.46 -4.55
C THR A 65 -6.12 -6.04 -4.03
N ASN A 66 -5.67 -5.03 -4.76
CA ASN A 66 -5.81 -3.62 -4.35
C ASN A 66 -7.27 -3.17 -4.33
N LEU A 67 -8.07 -3.64 -5.30
CA LEU A 67 -9.49 -3.32 -5.38
C LEU A 67 -10.26 -3.82 -4.17
N PRO A 68 -10.30 -5.13 -3.83
CA PRO A 68 -11.05 -5.62 -2.68
C PRO A 68 -10.54 -5.03 -1.35
N VAL A 69 -9.23 -4.79 -1.19
CA VAL A 69 -8.70 -4.12 0.02
C VAL A 69 -9.28 -2.72 0.16
N HIS A 70 -9.32 -1.93 -0.91
CA HIS A 70 -9.89 -0.58 -0.86
C HIS A 70 -11.41 -0.62 -0.67
N MET A 71 -12.12 -1.53 -1.35
CA MET A 71 -13.55 -1.72 -1.19
C MET A 71 -13.90 -2.11 0.26
N LEU A 72 -13.17 -3.04 0.87
CA LEU A 72 -13.34 -3.44 2.27
C LEU A 72 -13.02 -2.27 3.20
N SER A 73 -11.98 -1.49 2.92
CA SER A 73 -11.63 -0.31 3.72
C SER A 73 -12.77 0.73 3.72
N LEU A 74 -13.41 0.97 2.57
CA LEU A 74 -14.60 1.83 2.50
C LEU A 74 -15.78 1.23 3.27
N CYS A 75 -16.01 -0.08 3.19
CA CYS A 75 -17.06 -0.77 3.96
C CYS A 75 -16.81 -0.67 5.47
N ALA A 76 -15.57 -0.82 5.91
CA ALA A 76 -15.20 -0.69 7.31
C ALA A 76 -15.43 0.73 7.82
N MET A 77 -15.15 1.74 6.99
CA MET A 77 -15.48 3.13 7.30
C MET A 77 -17.01 3.37 7.35
N GLY A 78 -17.78 2.73 6.47
CA GLY A 78 -19.24 2.69 6.55
C GLY A 78 -19.75 2.08 7.86
N ALA A 79 -19.19 0.95 8.28
CA ALA A 79 -19.49 0.31 9.56
C ALA A 79 -19.09 1.20 10.75
N LEU A 80 -17.98 1.93 10.67
CA LEU A 80 -17.61 2.93 11.67
C LEU A 80 -18.69 4.03 11.79
N PHE A 81 -19.23 4.52 10.67
CA PHE A 81 -20.30 5.51 10.72
C PHE A 81 -21.58 4.98 11.36
N GLU A 82 -21.93 3.72 11.14
CA GLU A 82 -23.05 3.07 11.81
C GLU A 82 -22.79 2.88 13.30
N PHE A 83 -21.58 2.48 13.68
CA PHE A 83 -21.18 2.39 15.09
C PHE A 83 -21.34 3.75 15.78
N ILE A 84 -20.84 4.81 15.13
CA ILE A 84 -21.00 6.19 15.60
C ILE A 84 -22.49 6.56 15.72
N ARG A 85 -23.30 6.22 14.72
CA ARG A 85 -24.75 6.51 14.73
C ARG A 85 -25.43 5.85 15.94
N GLU A 86 -25.13 4.57 16.18
CA GLU A 86 -25.66 3.82 17.33
C GLU A 86 -25.15 4.40 18.66
N ALA A 87 -23.85 4.67 18.79
CA ALA A 87 -23.25 5.20 20.02
C ALA A 87 -23.75 6.61 20.39
N THR A 88 -24.18 7.39 19.39
CA THR A 88 -24.67 8.77 19.60
C THR A 88 -26.19 8.88 19.68
N GLY A 89 -26.92 7.78 19.42
CA GLY A 89 -28.39 7.80 19.35
C GLY A 89 -28.95 8.70 18.23
N THR A 90 -28.16 9.06 17.21
CA THR A 90 -28.61 9.96 16.14
C THR A 90 -29.55 9.24 15.16
N ARG A 91 -30.85 9.56 15.19
CA ARG A 91 -31.91 8.85 14.44
C ARG A 91 -32.32 9.49 13.10
N GLY A 92 -31.40 10.16 12.41
CA GLY A 92 -31.69 10.81 11.14
C GLY A 92 -31.65 9.86 9.93
N HIS A 93 -32.79 9.28 9.55
CA HIS A 93 -32.91 8.35 8.41
C HIS A 93 -32.34 8.91 7.09
N ARG A 94 -32.62 10.18 6.76
CA ARG A 94 -32.11 10.83 5.54
C ARG A 94 -30.58 10.89 5.48
N ARG A 95 -29.92 11.18 6.61
CA ARG A 95 -28.45 11.25 6.66
C ARG A 95 -27.82 9.87 6.56
N ALA A 96 -28.47 8.85 7.13
CA ALA A 96 -28.04 7.46 6.99
C ALA A 96 -28.13 7.01 5.52
N ALA A 97 -29.27 7.24 4.86
CA ALA A 97 -29.45 6.91 3.44
C ALA A 97 -28.40 7.58 2.54
N LEU A 98 -28.14 8.88 2.75
CA LEU A 98 -27.10 9.59 2.00
C LEU A 98 -25.69 8.98 2.18
N ARG A 99 -25.34 8.50 3.38
CA ARG A 99 -24.03 7.86 3.60
C ARG A 99 -23.91 6.54 2.84
N TRP A 100 -24.98 5.74 2.83
CA TRP A 100 -25.01 4.48 2.08
C TRP A 100 -24.98 4.71 0.57
N ILE A 101 -25.67 5.74 0.07
CA ILE A 101 -25.59 6.16 -1.33
C ILE A 101 -24.17 6.60 -1.67
N LEU A 102 -23.56 7.46 -0.86
CA LEU A 102 -22.17 7.91 -1.07
C LEU A 102 -21.18 6.74 -1.04
N LEU A 103 -21.37 5.77 -0.14
CA LEU A 103 -20.57 4.55 -0.11
C LEU A 103 -20.75 3.75 -1.41
N GLY A 104 -21.99 3.51 -1.85
CA GLY A 104 -22.28 2.79 -3.08
C GLY A 104 -21.68 3.46 -4.32
N LEU A 105 -21.78 4.80 -4.41
CA LEU A 105 -21.17 5.58 -5.47
C LEU A 105 -19.63 5.51 -5.43
N ALA A 106 -19.02 5.57 -4.24
CA ALA A 106 -17.58 5.42 -4.11
C ALA A 106 -17.11 4.01 -4.52
N GLN A 107 -17.83 2.95 -4.13
CA GLN A 107 -17.54 1.57 -4.54
C GLN A 107 -17.63 1.40 -6.06
N ALA A 108 -18.74 1.86 -6.66
CA ALA A 108 -18.93 1.80 -8.11
C ALA A 108 -17.84 2.60 -8.84
N GLY A 109 -17.50 3.79 -8.34
CA GLY A 109 -16.43 4.62 -8.89
C GLY A 109 -15.05 3.95 -8.82
N LEU A 110 -14.72 3.26 -7.72
CA LEU A 110 -13.47 2.49 -7.60
C LEU A 110 -13.42 1.35 -8.61
N VAL A 111 -14.51 0.59 -8.77
CA VAL A 111 -14.59 -0.51 -9.73
C VAL A 111 -14.42 0.00 -11.16
N VAL A 112 -15.17 1.03 -11.54
CA VAL A 112 -15.07 1.63 -12.90
C VAL A 112 -13.67 2.18 -13.15
N ALA A 113 -13.10 2.94 -12.20
CA ALA A 113 -11.77 3.50 -12.35
C ALA A 113 -10.66 2.43 -12.40
N PHE A 114 -10.82 1.33 -11.67
CA PHE A 114 -9.90 0.19 -11.71
C PHE A 114 -9.90 -0.48 -13.08
N PHE A 115 -11.07 -0.84 -13.63
CA PHE A 115 -11.16 -1.49 -14.94
C PHE A 115 -10.85 -0.55 -16.11
N ALA A 116 -11.02 0.76 -15.95
CA ALA A 116 -10.60 1.75 -16.94
C ALA A 116 -9.09 2.07 -16.89
N SER A 117 -8.38 1.61 -15.86
CA SER A 117 -6.95 1.86 -15.72
C SER A 117 -6.13 0.86 -16.55
N PRO A 118 -5.10 1.32 -17.29
CA PRO A 118 -4.08 0.39 -17.77
C PRO A 118 -3.35 -0.18 -16.55
N LEU A 119 -3.53 -1.47 -16.28
CA LEU A 119 -2.80 -2.17 -15.22
C LEU A 119 -1.34 -2.29 -15.68
N PRO A 120 -0.37 -1.74 -14.94
CA PRO A 120 1.03 -1.89 -15.30
C PRO A 120 1.44 -3.37 -15.22
N ASP A 121 2.18 -3.83 -16.22
CA ASP A 121 2.76 -5.17 -16.20
C ASP A 121 3.80 -5.27 -15.07
N GLY A 122 3.52 -6.10 -14.06
CA GLY A 122 4.47 -6.45 -13.01
C GLY A 122 4.03 -6.10 -11.59
N GLU A 123 4.93 -6.36 -10.64
CA GLU A 123 4.72 -6.20 -9.19
C GLU A 123 4.84 -4.73 -8.72
N THR A 124 4.66 -3.77 -9.63
CA THR A 124 4.65 -2.34 -9.30
C THR A 124 3.31 -1.98 -8.68
N ASP A 125 3.37 -1.64 -7.39
CA ASP A 125 2.20 -1.22 -6.63
C ASP A 125 1.46 -0.10 -7.38
N LEU A 126 0.13 -0.18 -7.51
CA LEU A 126 -0.74 0.84 -8.15
C LEU A 126 -0.51 2.26 -7.58
N VAL A 127 0.07 2.34 -6.38
CA VAL A 127 0.52 3.56 -5.71
C VAL A 127 1.67 4.27 -6.46
N THR A 128 2.48 3.54 -7.22
CA THR A 128 3.73 4.04 -7.83
C THR A 128 3.57 4.48 -9.28
N VAL A 129 2.49 4.04 -9.96
CA VAL A 129 2.18 4.42 -11.35
C VAL A 129 1.13 5.54 -11.34
N THR A 130 1.46 6.68 -10.76
CA THR A 130 0.54 7.83 -10.60
C THR A 130 0.37 8.67 -11.86
N ARG A 131 1.01 8.32 -12.98
CA ARG A 131 0.93 9.13 -14.22
C ARG A 131 -0.34 8.90 -15.03
N SER A 132 -1.13 7.87 -14.74
CA SER A 132 -2.42 7.66 -15.40
C SER A 132 -3.52 8.53 -14.77
N PRO A 133 -4.30 9.29 -15.55
CA PRO A 133 -5.41 10.07 -15.03
C PRO A 133 -6.49 9.19 -14.38
N THR A 134 -6.70 7.97 -14.87
CA THR A 134 -7.68 7.02 -14.29
C THR A 134 -7.25 6.52 -12.91
N ILE A 135 -5.96 6.21 -12.73
CA ILE A 135 -5.39 5.86 -11.41
C ILE A 135 -5.51 7.05 -10.44
N THR A 136 -5.32 8.27 -10.94
CA THR A 136 -5.51 9.48 -10.12
C THR A 136 -6.94 9.61 -9.62
N VAL A 137 -7.93 9.42 -10.50
CA VAL A 137 -9.35 9.44 -10.14
C VAL A 137 -9.66 8.34 -9.11
N TYR A 138 -9.15 7.12 -9.31
CA TYR A 138 -9.28 6.02 -8.35
C TYR A 138 -8.79 6.41 -6.95
N TRP A 139 -7.58 6.98 -6.84
CA TRP A 139 -7.03 7.42 -5.56
C TRP A 139 -7.77 8.61 -4.97
N LEU A 140 -8.27 9.55 -5.78
CA LEU A 140 -9.08 10.67 -5.30
C LEU A 140 -10.39 10.19 -4.68
N ILE A 141 -11.07 9.23 -5.31
CA ILE A 141 -12.29 8.62 -4.77
C ILE A 141 -11.99 7.95 -3.43
N PHE A 142 -10.95 7.10 -3.41
CA PHE A 142 -10.57 6.37 -2.21
C PHE A 142 -10.17 7.31 -1.06
N LEU A 143 -9.17 8.18 -1.30
CA LEU A 143 -8.65 9.09 -0.29
C LEU A 143 -9.68 10.14 0.13
N GLY A 144 -10.52 10.62 -0.79
CA GLY A 144 -11.60 11.55 -0.48
C GLY A 144 -12.62 10.95 0.48
N TYR A 145 -13.02 9.69 0.26
CA TYR A 145 -13.93 9.00 1.18
C TYR A 145 -13.27 8.72 2.53
N ILE A 146 -12.01 8.25 2.54
CA ILE A 146 -11.27 8.03 3.79
C ILE A 146 -11.10 9.34 4.56
N LEU A 147 -10.76 10.44 3.88
CA LEU A 147 -10.65 11.79 4.46
C LEU A 147 -11.95 12.21 5.13
N TYR A 148 -13.07 12.05 4.44
CA TYR A 148 -14.41 12.30 4.99
C TYR A 148 -14.69 11.44 6.25
N GLY A 149 -14.30 10.17 6.21
CA GLY A 149 -14.32 9.22 7.32
C GLY A 149 -13.55 9.69 8.55
N VAL A 150 -12.25 9.88 8.41
CA VAL A 150 -11.36 10.23 9.53
C VAL A 150 -11.68 11.60 10.09
N THR A 151 -12.03 12.60 9.27
CA THR A 151 -12.42 13.92 9.77
C THR A 151 -13.70 13.88 10.59
N SER A 152 -14.67 13.06 10.19
CA SER A 152 -15.89 12.83 10.95
C SER A 152 -15.61 12.10 12.27
N ALA A 153 -14.74 11.09 12.26
CA ALA A 153 -14.31 10.38 13.45
C ALA A 153 -13.57 11.31 14.45
N ILE A 154 -12.64 12.14 13.97
CA ILE A 154 -11.94 13.13 14.81
C ILE A 154 -12.92 14.09 15.46
N ARG A 155 -13.85 14.68 14.67
CA ARG A 155 -14.88 15.59 15.19
C ARG A 155 -15.71 14.93 16.29
N LEU A 156 -16.03 13.64 16.11
CA LEU A 156 -16.77 12.87 17.08
C LEU A 156 -15.97 12.62 18.36
N CYS A 157 -14.77 12.02 18.24
CA CYS A 157 -13.89 11.73 19.36
C CYS A 157 -13.61 13.00 20.18
N TRP A 158 -13.45 14.14 19.50
CA TRP A 158 -13.22 15.42 20.15
C TRP A 158 -14.48 15.96 20.84
N ARG A 159 -15.65 15.87 20.21
CA ARG A 159 -16.91 16.33 20.81
C ARG A 159 -17.29 15.47 22.01
N TYR A 160 -17.25 14.14 21.89
CA TYR A 160 -17.64 13.22 22.96
C TYR A 160 -16.57 13.12 24.04
N GLY A 161 -15.28 13.12 23.67
CA GLY A 161 -14.18 13.11 24.63
C GLY A 161 -14.12 14.35 25.51
N ARG A 162 -14.70 15.49 25.06
CA ARG A 162 -14.86 16.69 25.90
C ARG A 162 -15.99 16.59 26.93
N HIS A 163 -17.02 15.78 26.68
CA HIS A 163 -18.18 15.65 27.57
C HIS A 163 -18.14 14.37 28.43
N ALA A 164 -17.25 13.43 28.12
CA ALA A 164 -17.07 12.22 28.92
C ALA A 164 -16.49 12.56 30.30
N SER A 165 -17.00 11.91 31.36
CA SER A 165 -16.44 12.00 32.70
C SER A 165 -14.97 11.55 32.71
N PRO A 166 -14.14 12.06 33.63
CA PRO A 166 -12.77 11.58 33.80
C PRO A 166 -12.77 10.07 34.04
N GLY A 167 -12.01 9.32 33.22
CA GLY A 167 -11.94 7.86 33.32
C GLY A 167 -11.36 7.20 32.06
N PRO A 168 -11.24 5.85 32.06
CA PRO A 168 -10.65 5.08 30.96
C PRO A 168 -11.29 5.35 29.60
N SER A 169 -12.61 5.59 29.58
CA SER A 169 -13.36 5.93 28.35
C SER A 169 -12.86 7.23 27.72
N ARG A 170 -12.58 8.26 28.52
CA ARG A 170 -12.05 9.53 28.04
C ARG A 170 -10.67 9.36 27.42
N THR A 171 -9.80 8.60 28.08
CA THR A 171 -8.45 8.28 27.57
C THR A 171 -8.54 7.52 26.25
N SER A 172 -9.42 6.52 26.14
CA SER A 172 -9.59 5.75 24.90
C SER A 172 -10.07 6.63 23.72
N MET A 173 -11.00 7.57 23.97
CA MET A 173 -11.48 8.51 22.95
C MET A 173 -10.38 9.49 22.51
N GLN A 174 -9.55 9.95 23.45
CA GLN A 174 -8.41 10.83 23.13
C GLN A 174 -7.35 10.09 22.30
N LEU A 175 -6.99 8.86 22.70
CA LEU A 175 -6.06 8.02 21.95
C LEU A 175 -6.59 7.70 20.55
N LEU A 176 -7.89 7.39 20.42
CA LEU A 176 -8.53 7.18 19.13
C LEU A 176 -8.53 8.46 18.28
N GLY A 177 -8.77 9.62 18.90
CA GLY A 177 -8.67 10.93 18.24
C GLY A 177 -7.26 11.20 17.70
N LEU A 178 -6.23 10.95 18.51
CA LEU A 178 -4.82 11.07 18.10
C LEU A 178 -4.47 10.11 16.96
N ALA A 179 -4.92 8.86 17.05
CA ALA A 179 -4.74 7.87 15.97
C ALA A 179 -5.40 8.36 14.66
N CYS A 180 -6.63 8.89 14.74
CA CYS A 180 -7.30 9.44 13.56
C CYS A 180 -6.59 10.68 13.01
N CYS A 181 -6.04 11.56 13.87
CA CYS A 181 -5.23 12.70 13.43
C CYS A 181 -3.97 12.26 12.66
N SER A 182 -3.29 11.20 13.12
CA SER A 182 -2.15 10.65 12.40
C SER A 182 -2.55 10.09 11.02
N GLY A 183 -3.69 9.40 10.95
CA GLY A 183 -4.26 8.94 9.68
C GLY A 183 -4.66 10.09 8.75
N LEU A 184 -5.22 11.17 9.30
CA LEU A 184 -5.54 12.38 8.54
C LEU A 184 -4.30 13.03 7.94
N LEU A 185 -3.22 13.16 8.72
CA LEU A 185 -1.95 13.70 8.22
C LEU A 185 -1.40 12.85 7.07
N TYR A 186 -1.46 11.53 7.19
CA TYR A 186 -1.05 10.62 6.13
C TYR A 186 -1.89 10.78 4.85
N VAL A 187 -3.22 10.87 4.98
CA VAL A 187 -4.13 11.05 3.85
C VAL A 187 -3.91 12.39 3.17
N VAL A 188 -3.74 13.47 3.93
CA VAL A 188 -3.43 14.80 3.40
C VAL A 188 -2.09 14.79 2.67
N HIS A 189 -1.05 14.20 3.27
CA HIS A 189 0.25 14.03 2.62
C HIS A 189 0.12 13.26 1.29
N ARG A 190 -0.67 12.19 1.26
CA ARG A 190 -0.94 11.43 0.03
C ARG A 190 -1.70 12.24 -1.02
N LEU A 191 -2.72 12.99 -0.61
CA LEU A 191 -3.49 13.86 -1.51
C LEU A 191 -2.62 14.98 -2.09
N VAL A 192 -1.77 15.61 -1.28
CA VAL A 192 -0.83 16.65 -1.73
C VAL A 192 0.13 16.10 -2.79
N ASN A 193 0.69 14.90 -2.55
CA ASN A 193 1.54 14.24 -3.55
C ASN A 193 0.78 13.90 -4.84
N LEU A 194 -0.48 13.48 -4.73
CA LEU A 194 -1.31 13.15 -5.88
C LEU A 194 -1.64 14.40 -6.72
N VAL A 195 -2.02 15.51 -6.08
CA VAL A 195 -2.32 16.78 -6.74
C VAL A 195 -1.05 17.39 -7.36
N ALA A 196 0.09 17.31 -6.68
CA ALA A 196 1.37 17.77 -7.22
C ALA A 196 1.77 16.97 -8.47
N ALA A 197 1.63 15.64 -8.43
CA ALA A 197 1.88 14.77 -9.58
C ALA A 197 0.97 15.12 -10.78
N PHE A 198 -0.31 15.41 -10.52
CA PHE A 198 -1.25 15.86 -11.56
C PHE A 198 -0.84 17.20 -12.19
N GLY A 199 -0.26 18.11 -11.39
CA GLY A 199 0.30 19.37 -11.87
C GLY A 199 1.68 19.28 -12.52
N GLY A 200 2.22 18.07 -12.73
CA GLY A 200 3.55 17.84 -13.30
C GLY A 200 4.72 18.25 -12.38
N ARG A 201 4.46 18.47 -11.09
CA ARG A 201 5.48 18.84 -10.10
C ARG A 201 5.85 17.63 -9.27
N GLU A 202 7.13 17.26 -9.26
CA GLU A 202 7.65 16.26 -8.33
C GLU A 202 8.04 16.96 -7.02
N LEU A 203 7.34 16.66 -5.92
CA LEU A 203 7.68 17.21 -4.61
C LEU A 203 8.96 16.57 -4.08
N PRO A 204 9.92 17.36 -3.53
CA PRO A 204 11.08 16.82 -2.84
C PRO A 204 10.65 15.90 -1.70
N GLY A 205 11.09 14.64 -1.72
CA GLY A 205 10.70 13.64 -0.72
C GLY A 205 9.41 12.87 -1.04
N GLY A 206 8.77 13.12 -2.18
CA GLY A 206 7.82 12.19 -2.74
C GLY A 206 8.47 10.81 -2.86
N THR A 207 7.74 9.74 -2.57
CA THR A 207 8.18 8.37 -2.86
C THR A 207 8.19 8.13 -4.37
N GLY A 208 8.80 9.03 -5.14
CA GLY A 208 9.45 8.67 -6.38
C GLY A 208 10.40 7.57 -5.97
N VAL A 209 9.94 6.33 -6.15
CA VAL A 209 10.82 5.18 -6.21
C VAL A 209 11.86 5.65 -7.21
N VAL A 210 13.06 5.98 -6.72
CA VAL A 210 14.27 6.07 -7.52
C VAL A 210 14.14 4.85 -8.37
N ALA A 211 13.73 5.01 -9.63
CA ALA A 211 13.49 3.90 -10.53
C ALA A 211 14.78 3.13 -10.37
N SER A 212 14.72 1.97 -9.71
CA SER A 212 15.92 1.22 -9.47
C SER A 212 16.26 0.90 -10.91
N ARG A 213 17.20 1.64 -11.49
CA ARG A 213 17.94 1.20 -12.64
C ARG A 213 18.46 -0.09 -12.08
N ARG A 214 17.73 -1.19 -12.32
CA ARG A 214 18.25 -2.52 -12.12
C ARG A 214 19.60 -2.36 -12.79
N PRO A 215 20.71 -2.48 -12.06
CA PRO A 215 21.99 -2.51 -12.72
C PRO A 215 21.73 -3.48 -13.86
N CYS A 216 21.97 -3.06 -15.10
CA CYS A 216 22.13 -4.02 -16.16
C CYS A 216 23.30 -4.85 -15.67
N TRP A 217 23.02 -5.84 -14.83
CA TRP A 217 23.93 -6.90 -14.49
C TRP A 217 24.26 -7.41 -15.87
N PRO A 218 25.51 -7.22 -16.33
CA PRO A 218 25.91 -7.76 -17.61
C PRO A 218 25.49 -9.22 -17.52
N ALA A 219 24.54 -9.62 -18.38
CA ALA A 219 24.11 -10.99 -18.44
C ALA A 219 25.39 -11.82 -18.43
N PRO A 220 25.57 -12.77 -17.50
CA PRO A 220 26.76 -13.58 -17.48
C PRO A 220 26.89 -14.13 -18.89
N CYS A 221 27.89 -13.63 -19.62
CA CYS A 221 28.17 -14.09 -20.94
C CYS A 221 28.39 -15.58 -20.75
N CYS A 222 27.44 -16.38 -21.25
CA CYS A 222 27.65 -17.79 -21.50
C CYS A 222 28.74 -17.89 -22.57
N CYS A 223 29.97 -17.55 -22.20
CA CYS A 223 31.15 -18.17 -22.76
C CYS A 223 31.11 -19.59 -22.25
N SER A 224 30.34 -20.42 -22.96
CA SER A 224 30.54 -21.86 -22.98
C SER A 224 31.99 -22.08 -23.39
N SER A 225 32.86 -22.28 -22.39
CA SER A 225 34.17 -22.83 -22.58
C SER A 225 33.98 -24.18 -23.27
N ARG A 226 34.28 -24.16 -24.57
CA ARG A 226 34.52 -25.32 -25.40
C ARG A 226 35.72 -26.05 -24.78
N ALA A 227 35.45 -26.93 -23.80
CA ALA A 227 36.42 -27.87 -23.28
C ALA A 227 36.70 -28.88 -24.39
N SER A 228 37.87 -28.71 -24.99
CA SER A 228 38.52 -29.57 -25.95
C SER A 228 38.58 -31.02 -25.47
N ALA A 229 38.13 -31.89 -26.36
CA ALA A 229 38.32 -33.33 -26.33
C ALA A 229 39.81 -33.72 -26.22
N GLY A 230 40.06 -34.83 -25.51
CA GLY A 230 41.34 -35.51 -25.51
C GLY A 230 41.26 -36.93 -24.96
N ARG A 231 41.11 -37.91 -25.89
CA ARG A 231 41.37 -39.37 -25.79
C ARG A 231 40.39 -40.20 -24.93
N SER A 232 39.89 -41.37 -25.30
CA SER A 232 39.94 -42.20 -26.52
C SER A 232 39.10 -43.45 -26.24
N SER A 233 38.06 -43.75 -27.02
CA SER A 233 37.68 -45.15 -27.33
C SER A 233 36.59 -45.21 -28.40
N PRO A 234 36.66 -46.13 -29.39
CA PRO A 234 35.70 -46.22 -30.48
C PRO A 234 34.66 -47.31 -30.20
N ARG A 235 33.37 -47.00 -30.31
CA ARG A 235 32.39 -47.88 -30.97
C ARG A 235 31.07 -47.18 -31.24
N ALA A 236 30.77 -47.19 -32.54
CA ALA A 236 29.54 -46.82 -33.22
C ALA A 236 28.23 -47.02 -32.45
N ARG A 237 27.31 -46.05 -32.58
CA ARG A 237 26.08 -46.19 -33.40
C ARG A 237 25.22 -44.91 -33.39
N SER A 238 24.75 -44.60 -34.59
CA SER A 238 23.47 -44.00 -34.95
C SER A 238 23.13 -42.56 -34.54
N ALA A 239 23.05 -41.74 -35.59
CA ALA A 239 22.54 -40.38 -35.64
C ALA A 239 21.00 -40.29 -35.69
N SER A 240 20.54 -39.02 -35.71
CA SER A 240 19.19 -38.46 -35.95
C SER A 240 18.42 -38.12 -34.66
N GLY A 241 17.98 -36.89 -34.41
CA GLY A 241 18.18 -35.61 -35.08
C GLY A 241 17.58 -34.50 -34.20
N CYS A 242 18.31 -33.40 -33.98
CA CYS A 242 17.77 -32.17 -33.41
C CYS A 242 18.15 -31.01 -34.34
N ALA A 243 17.35 -30.87 -35.39
CA ALA A 243 17.42 -29.76 -36.32
C ALA A 243 16.37 -28.71 -35.94
N GLY A 244 16.82 -27.47 -35.76
CA GLY A 244 16.08 -26.29 -36.19
C GLY A 244 15.27 -25.53 -35.13
N ARG A 245 15.85 -24.43 -34.64
CA ARG A 245 15.38 -23.05 -34.92
C ARG A 245 16.05 -22.06 -33.94
N CYS A 246 17.22 -21.55 -34.33
CA CYS A 246 17.66 -20.24 -33.88
C CYS A 246 17.24 -19.25 -34.97
N GLY A 247 16.20 -18.45 -34.70
CA GLY A 247 15.75 -17.38 -35.58
C GLY A 247 16.73 -16.19 -35.56
N PRO A 248 16.77 -15.39 -36.65
CA PRO A 248 17.75 -14.33 -36.82
C PRO A 248 17.30 -13.01 -36.18
N SER A 249 18.26 -12.08 -36.13
CA SER A 249 18.10 -10.62 -36.04
C SER A 249 17.66 -10.01 -34.70
N ALA A 250 18.65 -9.76 -33.84
CA ALA A 250 18.61 -8.58 -32.97
C ALA A 250 19.39 -7.44 -33.67
N PRO A 251 18.86 -6.21 -33.71
CA PRO A 251 19.52 -5.08 -34.34
C PRO A 251 20.76 -4.68 -33.52
N SER A 252 21.85 -4.44 -34.24
CA SER A 252 23.12 -3.90 -33.74
C SER A 252 22.92 -2.50 -33.16
N GLY A 253 22.49 -2.42 -31.91
CA GLY A 253 22.54 -1.21 -31.10
C GLY A 253 23.99 -0.93 -30.72
N SER A 254 24.55 0.15 -31.28
CA SER A 254 25.88 0.66 -30.94
C SER A 254 26.01 0.90 -29.44
N CYS A 255 26.81 0.08 -28.76
CA CYS A 255 27.30 0.36 -27.41
C CYS A 255 28.26 1.55 -27.47
N SER A 256 27.73 2.77 -27.37
CA SER A 256 28.50 3.96 -27.05
C SER A 256 29.09 3.79 -25.64
N ARG A 257 30.41 3.56 -25.57
CA ARG A 257 31.18 3.54 -24.33
C ARG A 257 30.99 4.87 -23.59
N SER A 258 30.35 4.83 -22.41
CA SER A 258 30.33 5.99 -21.52
C SER A 258 31.76 6.28 -21.01
N PRO A 259 32.17 7.56 -20.95
CA PRO A 259 33.47 7.94 -20.40
C PRO A 259 33.56 7.57 -18.92
N ARG A 260 34.69 6.97 -18.51
CA ARG A 260 35.03 6.77 -17.09
C ARG A 260 35.02 8.12 -16.35
N PRO A 261 34.42 8.24 -15.16
CA PRO A 261 34.61 9.41 -14.33
C PRO A 261 36.06 9.47 -13.86
N ARG A 262 36.72 10.61 -14.13
CA ARG A 262 38.03 10.95 -13.57
C ARG A 262 37.90 11.01 -12.05
N SER A 263 38.73 10.23 -11.37
CA SER A 263 39.01 10.35 -9.94
C SER A 263 39.62 11.73 -9.66
N SER A 264 38.83 12.64 -9.10
CA SER A 264 39.36 13.85 -8.48
C SER A 264 39.87 13.53 -7.08
N SER A 265 41.11 13.97 -6.88
CA SER A 265 41.91 13.87 -5.68
C SER A 265 41.23 14.44 -4.44
N ARG A 266 41.35 13.68 -3.35
CA ARG A 266 41.15 14.15 -1.97
C ARG A 266 42.10 15.30 -1.66
N SER A 267 41.58 16.35 -1.02
CA SER A 267 42.35 17.24 -0.13
C SER A 267 41.82 17.06 1.31
N PRO A 268 42.69 16.86 2.31
CA PRO A 268 42.30 16.84 3.72
C PRO A 268 42.31 18.28 4.26
N GLY A 269 41.24 18.71 4.93
CA GLY A 269 41.18 20.05 5.47
C GLY A 269 40.13 20.23 6.57
N ALA A 270 40.65 20.51 7.77
CA ALA A 270 40.03 21.25 8.86
C ALA A 270 39.00 20.56 9.77
N CYS A 271 39.53 20.12 10.92
CA CYS A 271 38.83 20.10 12.22
C CYS A 271 38.14 21.45 12.48
N ALA A 272 36.84 21.44 12.74
CA ALA A 272 36.13 22.56 13.35
C ALA A 272 35.32 22.08 14.57
N ARG A 273 35.50 22.84 15.64
CA ARG A 273 35.12 22.65 17.03
C ARG A 273 33.62 22.42 17.25
N THR A 274 33.32 21.54 18.20
CA THR A 274 32.05 21.47 18.93
C THR A 274 31.89 22.68 19.87
N PRO A 275 30.71 23.32 19.94
CA PRO A 275 30.33 24.11 21.09
C PRO A 275 29.68 23.23 22.15
N ASN A 276 30.27 23.30 23.33
CA ASN A 276 29.79 22.87 24.63
C ASN A 276 28.44 23.55 24.95
N TRP A 277 27.40 22.77 25.27
CA TRP A 277 26.17 23.28 25.90
C TRP A 277 26.07 22.69 27.31
N SER A 278 26.48 23.49 28.28
CA SER A 278 26.35 23.26 29.72
C SER A 278 25.50 24.38 30.31
N GLY A 279 24.47 24.00 31.10
CA GLY A 279 23.69 24.88 31.98
C GLY A 279 22.28 25.20 31.44
N THR A 280 21.24 25.34 32.25
CA THR A 280 21.09 25.29 33.71
C THR A 280 19.59 25.24 34.01
N ALA A 281 19.23 24.74 35.19
CA ALA A 281 17.89 24.68 35.75
C ALA A 281 17.23 26.06 35.92
N THR A 282 15.90 26.08 35.77
CA THR A 282 14.89 26.63 36.69
C THR A 282 13.53 26.05 36.32
#